data_AF-A0A2N5XDS3-F1
#
_entry.id   AF-A0A2N5XDS3-F1
#
_cell.length_a   1.000
_cell.length_b   1.000
_cell.length_c   1.000
_cell.angle_alpha   90.00
_cell.angle_beta   90.00
_cell.angle_gamma   90.00
#
_symmetry.space_group_name_H-M   'P 1'
#
loop_
_entity.id
_entity.type
_entity.pdbx_description
1 polymer ?
#
loop_
_entity_poly.entity_id
_entity_poly.type
_entity_poly.pdbx_seq_one_letter_code
_entity_poly.pdbx_strand_id
1 'polypeptide(L)'
;MPRIPETTDAARSTGGPNAADAARAAGLLHEPILDWFEENARDLPWRRPEAGPWGVMVSEFMLQQTPVSRVLPVYEQWTARWPTPAALAADPPGEAVRAWGRLGYPR
;
A
#
# COMPACT_ATOMS: atom_id res chain seq x y z
N MET A 1 17.54 51.10 -47.38
CA MET A 1 17.61 50.16 -46.24
C MET A 1 16.34 49.31 -46.22
N PRO A 2 16.41 47.97 -46.23
CA PRO A 2 15.22 47.15 -46.08
C PRO A 2 14.87 47.00 -44.58
N ARG A 3 13.58 47.10 -44.27
CA ARG A 3 12.97 47.01 -42.94
C ARG A 3 12.78 45.52 -42.59
N ILE A 4 13.32 45.08 -41.45
CA ILE A 4 13.08 43.71 -40.93
C ILE A 4 11.62 43.65 -40.43
N PRO A 5 10.83 42.61 -40.74
CA PRO A 5 9.52 42.43 -40.15
C PRO A 5 9.65 41.98 -38.68
N GLU A 6 8.89 42.62 -37.79
CA GLU A 6 8.71 42.16 -36.41
C GLU A 6 8.02 40.80 -36.42
N THR A 7 8.74 39.77 -35.98
CA THR A 7 8.12 38.48 -35.62
C THR A 7 7.32 38.69 -34.33
N THR A 8 6.02 38.87 -34.48
CA THR A 8 5.06 38.55 -33.40
C THR A 8 4.66 37.08 -33.53
N ASP A 9 4.41 36.48 -32.37
CA ASP A 9 3.72 35.20 -32.12
C ASP A 9 4.64 33.98 -31.95
N ALA A 10 4.57 33.16 -30.90
CA ALA A 10 3.56 33.00 -29.86
C ALA A 10 4.26 32.67 -28.53
N ALA A 11 3.81 33.29 -27.45
CA ALA A 11 4.08 32.79 -26.11
C ALA A 11 3.57 31.35 -26.05
N ARG A 12 4.49 30.38 -25.93
CA ARG A 12 4.13 29.02 -25.52
C ARG A 12 3.49 29.15 -24.15
N SER A 13 2.16 29.09 -24.11
CA SER A 13 1.42 28.82 -22.89
C SER A 13 1.86 27.44 -22.42
N THR A 14 2.92 27.42 -21.62
CA THR A 14 3.39 26.23 -20.92
C THR A 14 2.65 26.21 -19.59
N GLY A 15 1.32 26.15 -19.65
CA GLY A 15 0.50 25.83 -18.50
C GLY A 15 0.67 24.34 -18.25
N GLY A 16 1.29 23.96 -17.13
CA GLY A 16 1.19 22.57 -16.66
C GLY A 16 -0.27 22.13 -16.59
N PRO A 17 -0.55 20.81 -16.62
CA PRO A 17 -1.92 20.32 -16.59
C PRO A 17 -2.69 20.97 -15.44
N ASN A 18 -3.80 21.62 -15.77
CA ASN A 18 -4.65 22.21 -14.76
C ASN A 18 -5.23 21.06 -13.90
N ALA A 19 -5.62 21.34 -12.66
CA ALA A 19 -6.20 20.35 -11.75
C ALA A 19 -7.31 19.48 -12.39
N ALA A 20 -8.10 20.01 -13.32
CA ALA A 20 -9.11 19.29 -14.09
C ALA A 20 -8.51 18.25 -15.06
N ASP A 21 -7.41 18.58 -15.75
CA ASP A 21 -6.72 17.64 -16.63
C ASP A 21 -6.04 16.53 -15.81
N ALA A 22 -5.45 16.89 -14.66
CA ALA A 22 -4.87 15.94 -13.72
C ALA A 22 -5.93 15.02 -13.12
N ALA A 23 -7.11 15.55 -12.73
CA ALA A 23 -8.22 14.75 -12.22
C ALA A 23 -8.79 13.82 -13.28
N ARG A 24 -8.90 14.27 -14.54
CA ARG A 24 -9.31 13.42 -15.66
C ARG A 24 -8.30 12.31 -15.93
N ALA A 25 -7.01 12.63 -15.94
CA ALA A 25 -5.94 11.63 -16.11
C ALA A 25 -5.92 10.62 -14.96
N ALA A 26 -6.15 11.08 -13.72
CA ALA A 26 -6.31 10.20 -12.56
C ALA A 26 -7.52 9.28 -12.72
N GLY A 27 -8.67 9.78 -13.16
CA GLY A 27 -9.86 8.96 -13.45
C GLY A 27 -9.58 7.84 -14.47
N LEU A 28 -8.86 8.17 -15.55
CA LEU A 28 -8.46 7.19 -16.58
C LEU A 28 -7.52 6.08 -16.07
N LEU A 29 -6.86 6.28 -14.93
CA LEU A 29 -6.02 5.26 -14.28
C LEU A 29 -6.75 4.55 -13.14
N HIS A 30 -7.51 5.29 -12.33
CA HIS A 30 -8.15 4.75 -11.14
C HIS A 30 -9.25 3.76 -11.48
N GLU A 31 -10.17 4.09 -12.39
CA GLU A 31 -11.31 3.22 -12.73
C GLU A 31 -10.84 1.85 -13.24
N PRO A 32 -9.96 1.73 -14.26
CA PRO A 32 -9.53 0.42 -14.74
C PRO A 32 -8.74 -0.40 -13.71
N ILE A 33 -7.97 0.27 -12.83
CA ILE A 33 -7.23 -0.42 -11.77
C ILE A 33 -8.17 -0.95 -10.69
N LEU A 34 -9.18 -0.17 -10.31
CA LEU A 34 -10.17 -0.58 -9.32
C LEU A 34 -11.02 -1.74 -9.85
N ASP A 35 -11.54 -1.64 -11.07
CA ASP A 35 -12.31 -2.71 -11.73
C ASP A 35 -11.49 -4.01 -11.81
N TRP A 36 -10.23 -3.90 -12.26
CA TRP A 36 -9.34 -5.06 -12.29
C TRP A 36 -9.09 -5.64 -10.89
N PHE A 37 -8.91 -4.79 -9.87
CA PHE A 37 -8.65 -5.23 -8.51
C PHE A 37 -9.87 -5.95 -7.91
N GLU A 38 -11.09 -5.49 -8.17
CA GLU A 38 -12.32 -6.15 -7.73
C GLU A 38 -12.42 -7.59 -8.25
N GLU A 39 -12.01 -7.82 -9.51
CA GLU A 39 -12.06 -9.14 -10.14
C GLU A 39 -10.85 -10.04 -9.83
N ASN A 40 -9.66 -9.45 -9.61
CA ASN A 40 -8.40 -10.18 -9.60
C ASN A 40 -7.64 -10.12 -8.26
N ALA A 41 -8.17 -9.43 -7.24
CA ALA A 41 -7.52 -9.35 -5.94
C ALA A 41 -7.30 -10.75 -5.35
N ARG A 42 -6.06 -11.02 -4.94
CA ARG A 42 -5.74 -12.20 -4.14
C ARG A 42 -6.50 -12.16 -2.82
N ASP A 43 -7.12 -13.27 -2.47
CA ASP A 43 -7.69 -13.50 -1.14
C ASP A 43 -6.54 -13.65 -0.13
N LEU A 44 -6.42 -12.65 0.75
CA LEU A 44 -5.40 -12.58 1.80
C LEU A 44 -6.11 -12.24 3.10
N PRO A 45 -5.78 -12.92 4.22
CA PRO A 45 -6.57 -12.81 5.44
C PRO A 45 -6.59 -11.40 6.02
N TRP A 46 -5.50 -10.64 5.89
CA TRP A 46 -5.42 -9.22 6.30
C TRP A 46 -6.17 -8.23 5.40
N ARG A 47 -6.69 -8.66 4.24
CA ARG A 47 -7.57 -7.83 3.39
C ARG A 47 -9.05 -8.01 3.72
N ARG A 48 -9.41 -9.02 4.51
CA ARG A 48 -10.80 -9.28 4.85
C ARG A 48 -11.27 -8.37 5.99
N PRO A 49 -12.56 -8.02 6.07
CA PRO A 49 -13.08 -7.13 7.11
C PRO A 49 -12.76 -7.59 8.54
N GLU A 50 -12.67 -8.90 8.77
CA GLU A 50 -12.44 -9.50 10.09
C GLU A 50 -11.02 -9.25 10.63
N ALA A 51 -10.06 -8.90 9.78
CA ALA A 51 -8.70 -8.60 10.22
C ALA A 51 -8.64 -7.37 11.14
N GLY A 52 -9.52 -6.39 10.87
CA GLY A 52 -9.55 -5.12 11.59
C GLY A 52 -8.22 -4.35 11.57
N PRO A 53 -8.12 -3.23 12.30
CA PRO A 53 -6.91 -2.41 12.34
C PRO A 53 -5.67 -3.17 12.83
N TRP A 54 -5.86 -4.09 13.80
CA TRP A 54 -4.77 -4.88 14.36
C TRP A 54 -4.20 -5.88 13.36
N GLY A 55 -5.06 -6.66 12.70
CA GLY A 55 -4.64 -7.62 11.69
C GLY A 55 -3.97 -6.93 10.50
N VAL A 56 -4.46 -5.76 10.08
CA VAL A 56 -3.79 -4.96 9.04
C VAL A 56 -2.39 -4.55 9.50
N MET A 57 -2.27 -3.92 10.68
CA MET A 57 -0.98 -3.44 11.22
C MET A 57 0.07 -4.56 11.33
N VAL A 58 -0.32 -5.73 11.87
CA VAL A 58 0.58 -6.90 11.97
C VAL A 58 1.04 -7.35 10.59
N SER A 59 0.12 -7.44 9.62
CA SER A 59 0.47 -7.88 8.26
C SER A 59 1.47 -6.94 7.59
N GLU A 60 1.29 -5.63 7.74
CA GLU A 60 2.20 -4.62 7.19
C GLU A 60 3.62 -4.77 7.75
N PHE A 61 3.77 -4.99 9.06
CA PHE A 61 5.09 -5.23 9.66
C PHE A 61 5.73 -6.53 9.18
N MET A 62 4.96 -7.60 9.03
CA MET A 62 5.49 -8.88 8.54
C MET A 62 5.95 -8.80 7.08
N LEU A 63 5.25 -8.01 6.25
CA LEU A 63 5.43 -7.96 4.79
C LEU A 63 6.56 -7.05 4.31
N GLN A 64 7.18 -6.21 5.16
CA GLN A 64 8.19 -5.24 4.73
C GLN A 64 9.40 -5.87 3.99
N GLN A 65 9.85 -7.05 4.39
CA GLN A 65 10.96 -7.79 3.74
C GLN A 65 10.69 -9.30 3.63
N THR A 66 9.43 -9.70 3.79
CA THR A 66 9.03 -11.12 3.76
C THR A 66 7.97 -11.35 2.70
N PRO A 67 8.18 -12.24 1.70
CA PRO A 67 7.14 -12.63 0.76
C PRO A 67 5.91 -13.21 1.45
N VAL A 68 4.74 -12.93 0.85
CA VAL A 68 3.40 -13.36 1.30
C VAL A 68 3.34 -14.84 1.69
N SER A 69 3.93 -15.73 0.87
CA SER A 69 3.89 -17.18 1.11
C SER A 69 4.55 -17.61 2.43
N ARG A 70 5.51 -16.83 2.93
CA ARG A 70 6.15 -17.08 4.23
C ARG A 70 5.39 -16.40 5.38
N VAL A 71 4.73 -15.27 5.11
CA VAL A 71 3.95 -14.53 6.12
C VAL A 71 2.66 -15.25 6.48
N LEU A 72 1.92 -15.79 5.51
CA LEU A 72 0.60 -16.39 5.72
C LEU A 72 0.51 -17.32 6.95
N PRO A 73 1.32 -18.39 7.06
CA PRO A 73 1.20 -19.31 8.20
C PRO A 73 1.57 -18.67 9.55
N VAL A 74 2.47 -17.69 9.57
CA VAL A 74 2.86 -17.00 10.80
C VAL A 74 1.80 -15.98 11.22
N TYR A 75 1.19 -15.29 10.26
CA TYR A 75 0.10 -14.36 10.48
C TYR A 75 -1.12 -15.04 11.11
N GLU A 76 -1.52 -16.19 10.58
CA GLU A 76 -2.64 -16.99 11.11
C GLU A 76 -2.38 -17.42 12.56
N GLN A 77 -1.18 -17.91 12.85
CA GLN A 77 -0.77 -18.28 14.22
C GLN A 77 -0.72 -17.05 15.15
N TRP A 78 -0.20 -15.93 14.66
CA TRP A 78 -0.08 -14.69 15.42
C TRP A 78 -1.45 -14.14 15.82
N THR A 79 -2.37 -14.05 14.86
CA THR A 79 -3.71 -13.50 15.09
C THR A 79 -4.61 -14.44 15.89
N ALA A 80 -4.42 -15.76 15.77
CA ALA A 80 -5.07 -16.73 16.65
C ALA A 80 -4.60 -16.60 18.11
N ARG A 81 -3.29 -16.42 18.32
CA ARG A 81 -2.71 -16.31 19.68
C ARG A 81 -2.97 -14.94 20.32
N TRP A 82 -2.80 -13.89 19.54
CA TRP A 82 -2.94 -12.50 19.99
C TRP A 82 -3.92 -11.75 19.09
N PRO A 83 -5.24 -11.97 19.27
CA PRO A 83 -6.27 -11.35 18.43
C PRO A 83 -6.40 -9.84 18.64
N THR A 84 -5.79 -9.30 19.70
CA THR A 84 -5.78 -7.86 19.99
C THR A 84 -4.39 -7.40 20.46
N PRO A 85 -4.07 -6.09 20.37
CA PRO A 85 -2.84 -5.55 20.94
C PRO A 85 -2.71 -5.81 22.45
N ALA A 86 -3.82 -5.79 23.18
CA ALA A 86 -3.83 -6.08 24.62
C ALA A 86 -3.49 -7.55 24.93
N ALA A 87 -3.95 -8.48 24.08
CA ALA A 87 -3.59 -9.89 24.22
C ALA A 87 -2.08 -10.11 24.02
N LEU A 88 -1.47 -9.41 23.05
CA LEU A 88 -0.02 -9.44 22.86
C LEU A 88 0.74 -8.86 24.06
N ALA A 89 0.27 -7.72 24.58
CA ALA A 89 0.91 -7.02 25.69
C ALA A 89 0.82 -7.78 27.03
N ALA A 90 -0.12 -8.72 27.16
CA ALA A 90 -0.25 -9.56 28.34
C ALA A 90 0.85 -10.63 28.45
N ASP A 91 1.49 -10.98 27.33
CA ASP A 91 2.57 -11.97 27.28
C ASP A 91 3.95 -11.31 27.44
N PRO A 92 4.95 -12.02 27.99
CA PRO A 92 6.33 -11.55 27.99
C PRO A 92 6.82 -11.24 26.56
N PRO A 93 7.59 -10.16 26.33
CA PRO A 93 8.06 -9.80 24.99
C PRO A 93 8.81 -10.93 24.24
N GLY A 94 9.48 -11.83 25.00
CA GLY A 94 10.16 -12.98 24.42
C GLY A 94 9.23 -13.99 23.73
N GLU A 95 7.96 -14.08 24.11
CA GLU A 95 6.96 -14.91 23.42
C GLU A 95 6.70 -14.37 22.01
N ALA A 96 6.52 -13.06 21.89
CA ALA A 96 6.34 -12.38 20.61
C ALA A 96 7.54 -12.60 19.68
N VAL A 97 8.76 -12.44 20.21
CA VAL A 97 10.00 -12.67 19.45
C VAL A 97 10.10 -14.12 18.97
N ARG A 98 9.75 -15.10 19.82
CA ARG A 98 9.74 -16.52 19.45
C ARG A 98 8.73 -16.81 18.34
N ALA A 99 7.52 -16.28 18.44
CA ALA A 99 6.48 -16.46 17.44
C ALA A 99 6.82 -15.77 16.10
N TRP A 100 7.49 -14.61 16.14
CA TRP A 100 7.96 -13.91 14.95
C TRP A 100 9.04 -14.71 14.20
N GLY A 101 9.86 -15.47 14.94
CA GLY A 101 10.77 -16.46 14.40
C GLY A 101 11.79 -15.86 13.42
N ARG A 102 11.77 -16.35 12.16
CA ARG A 102 12.68 -15.91 11.08
C ARG A 102 12.03 -14.98 10.06
N LEU A 103 10.91 -14.34 10.42
CA LEU A 103 10.33 -13.28 9.58
C LEU A 103 11.18 -12.01 9.70
N GLY A 104 11.78 -11.56 8.60
CA GLY A 104 12.53 -10.30 8.57
C GLY A 104 13.56 -10.20 9.70
N TYR A 105 13.75 -9.02 10.28
CA TYR A 105 14.83 -8.75 11.23
C TYR A 105 14.48 -9.06 12.70
N PRO A 106 15.02 -10.13 13.31
CA PRO A 106 15.43 -10.10 14.70
C PRO A 106 16.79 -9.39 14.81
N ARG A 107 16.80 -8.20 15.41
CA ARG A 107 18.00 -7.58 16.01
C ARG A 107 17.74 -7.33 17.48
#